data_AF-A0A1H1EHC8-F1
#
_entry.id   AF-A0A1H1EHC8-F1
#
_cell.length_a   1.000
_cell.length_b   1.000
_cell.length_c   1.000
_cell.angle_alpha   90.00
_cell.angle_beta   90.00
_cell.angle_gamma   90.00
#
_symmetry.space_group_name_H-M   'P 1'
#
loop_
_entity.id
_entity.type
_entity.pdbx_description
1 polymer ?
#
loop_
_entity_poly.entity_id
_entity_poly.type
_entity_poly.pdbx_seq_one_letter_code
_entity_poly.pdbx_strand_id
1 'polypeptide(L)'
;MSESSAGQGPGQSDLGRSVIKTRKVTSWQPNWSASGSGQPGTYIFQLILDDGASEVVLSVTEGDADNLFDWLSASDDVHYDLEREVLVFGTRRTGSSG
;
A
#
# COMPACT_ATOMS: atom_id res chain seq x y z
N MET A 1 -23.10 -2.82 52.61
CA MET A 1 -21.73 -3.02 52.13
C MET A 1 -21.69 -2.49 50.72
N SER A 2 -21.02 -1.37 50.50
CA SER A 2 -20.91 -0.69 49.21
C SER A 2 -19.71 -1.28 48.47
N GLU A 3 -19.92 -1.92 47.33
CA GLU A 3 -18.83 -2.32 46.45
C GLU A 3 -18.36 -1.08 45.68
N SER A 4 -17.10 -0.73 45.91
CA SER A 4 -16.41 0.38 45.25
C SER A 4 -16.02 -0.04 43.84
N SER A 5 -16.46 0.74 42.86
CA SER A 5 -16.03 0.64 41.47
C SER A 5 -14.53 0.97 41.38
N ALA A 6 -13.70 -0.04 41.14
CA ALA A 6 -12.29 0.16 40.80
C ALA A 6 -12.19 0.56 39.32
N GLY A 7 -11.60 1.73 39.09
CA GLY A 7 -11.53 2.39 37.79
C GLY A 7 -10.75 1.61 36.73
N GLN A 8 -11.26 1.67 35.50
CA GLN A 8 -10.48 1.41 34.30
C GLN A 8 -9.48 2.57 34.14
N GLY A 9 -8.20 2.28 34.32
CA GLY A 9 -7.13 3.23 34.07
C GLY A 9 -6.99 3.51 32.56
N PRO A 10 -6.80 4.76 32.13
CA PRO A 10 -6.43 5.07 30.76
C PRO A 10 -4.95 4.72 30.59
N GLY A 11 -4.65 3.52 30.10
CA GLY A 11 -3.27 3.06 30.04
C GLY A 11 -2.97 1.83 29.20
N GLN A 12 -3.94 1.34 28.42
CA GLN A 12 -3.63 0.46 27.29
C GLN A 12 -3.92 1.25 26.03
N SER A 13 -3.06 2.25 25.84
CA SER A 13 -3.08 3.11 24.69
C SER A 13 -2.75 2.27 23.45
N ASP A 14 -3.68 2.26 22.49
CA ASP A 14 -3.64 1.68 21.13
C ASP A 14 -2.51 2.25 20.24
N LEU A 15 -1.40 2.69 20.86
CA LEU A 15 -0.24 3.37 20.27
C LEU A 15 0.60 2.46 19.37
N GLY A 16 0.21 1.20 19.20
CA GLY A 16 0.84 0.29 18.26
C GLY A 16 0.21 0.29 16.87
N ARG A 17 -1.05 0.72 16.73
CA ARG A 17 -1.83 0.50 15.48
C ARG A 17 -2.05 1.74 14.61
N SER A 18 -1.81 2.93 15.16
CA SER A 18 -1.81 4.22 14.47
C SER A 18 -0.50 4.89 14.90
N VAL A 19 0.51 5.17 14.05
CA VAL A 19 0.57 6.35 13.17
C VAL A 19 1.60 6.18 12.01
N ILE A 20 1.89 4.97 11.53
CA ILE A 20 2.75 4.82 10.34
C ILE A 20 1.85 4.89 9.09
N LYS A 21 1.81 6.07 8.47
CA LYS A 21 1.01 6.35 7.28
C LYS A 21 1.69 5.89 5.99
N THR A 22 3.00 5.66 6.01
CA THR A 22 3.78 5.20 4.87
C THR A 22 4.29 3.79 5.15
N ARG A 23 3.87 2.81 4.36
CA ARG A 23 4.18 1.40 4.56
C ARG A 23 5.06 0.86 3.45
N LYS A 24 5.90 -0.14 3.73
CA LYS A 24 6.75 -0.74 2.70
C LYS A 24 5.92 -1.69 1.84
N VAL A 25 6.04 -1.59 0.52
CA VAL A 25 5.52 -2.62 -0.39
C VAL A 25 6.53 -3.75 -0.40
N THR A 26 6.18 -4.90 0.16
CA THR A 26 7.08 -6.06 0.27
C THR A 26 6.90 -7.03 -0.88
N SER A 27 5.69 -7.11 -1.43
CA SER A 27 5.40 -7.85 -2.66
C SER A 27 4.20 -7.23 -3.36
N TRP A 28 4.03 -7.54 -4.64
CA TRP A 28 2.86 -7.12 -5.40
C TRP A 28 2.45 -8.20 -6.39
N GLN A 29 1.17 -8.23 -6.74
CA GLN A 29 0.60 -9.18 -7.68
C GLN A 29 -0.22 -8.44 -8.75
N PRO A 30 0.18 -8.53 -10.03
CA PRO A 30 -0.67 -8.09 -11.13
C PRO A 30 -1.79 -9.10 -11.36
N ASN A 31 -2.99 -8.60 -11.58
CA ASN A 31 -4.18 -9.36 -11.91
C ASN A 31 -4.91 -8.68 -13.06
N TRP A 32 -5.62 -9.45 -13.88
CA TRP A 32 -6.49 -8.94 -14.93
C TRP A 32 -7.83 -9.67 -14.89
N SER A 33 -8.92 -8.92 -15.01
CA SER A 33 -10.27 -9.48 -15.08
C SER A 33 -10.96 -9.09 -16.38
N ALA A 34 -11.66 -10.05 -16.99
CA ALA A 34 -12.43 -9.81 -18.20
C ALA A 34 -13.75 -9.08 -17.89
N SER A 35 -14.09 -8.08 -18.71
CA SER A 35 -15.35 -7.32 -18.59
C SER A 35 -16.46 -7.82 -19.54
N GLY A 36 -16.24 -8.95 -20.20
CA GLY A 36 -17.12 -9.51 -21.23
C GLY A 36 -16.50 -9.48 -22.63
N SER A 37 -17.16 -10.14 -23.57
CA SER A 37 -16.63 -10.32 -24.93
C SER A 37 -16.51 -8.98 -25.66
N GLY A 38 -15.31 -8.70 -26.19
CA GLY A 38 -15.01 -7.47 -26.93
C GLY A 38 -14.90 -6.21 -26.08
N GLN A 39 -15.00 -6.30 -24.75
CA GLN A 39 -14.80 -5.18 -23.85
C GLN A 39 -13.38 -5.17 -23.28
N PRO A 40 -12.76 -4.00 -23.06
CA PRO A 40 -11.52 -3.90 -22.31
C PRO A 40 -11.67 -4.53 -20.92
N GLY A 41 -10.70 -5.35 -20.52
CA GLY A 41 -10.64 -5.87 -19.16
C GLY A 41 -10.14 -4.81 -18.17
N THR A 42 -10.11 -5.18 -16.89
CA THR A 42 -9.62 -4.32 -15.81
C THR A 42 -8.29 -4.86 -15.30
N TYR A 43 -7.28 -3.99 -15.30
CA TYR A 43 -5.98 -4.28 -14.71
C TYR A 43 -5.98 -3.90 -13.23
N ILE A 44 -5.48 -4.82 -12.41
CA ILE A 44 -5.46 -4.69 -10.96
C ILE A 44 -4.05 -5.00 -10.44
N PHE A 45 -3.55 -4.19 -9.52
CA PHE A 45 -2.34 -4.49 -8.76
C PHE A 45 -2.72 -4.63 -7.30
N GLN A 46 -2.44 -5.81 -6.71
CA GLN A 46 -2.53 -6.00 -5.27
C GLN A 46 -1.15 -5.76 -4.67
N LEU A 47 -1.04 -4.72 -3.86
CA LEU A 47 0.15 -4.41 -3.08
C LEU A 47 0.03 -5.11 -1.73
N ILE A 48 1.08 -5.82 -1.33
CA ILE A 48 1.22 -6.46 -0.03
C ILE A 48 2.20 -5.60 0.77
N LEU A 49 1.72 -5.09 1.90
CA LEU A 49 2.43 -4.12 2.72
C LEU A 49 2.97 -4.75 3.99
N ASP A 50 4.20 -4.36 4.36
CA ASP A 50 4.88 -4.78 5.59
C ASP A 50 4.77 -6.31 5.83
N ASP A 51 5.17 -7.11 4.83
CA ASP A 51 5.18 -8.58 4.85
C ASP A 51 3.79 -9.22 5.09
N GLY A 52 2.75 -8.57 4.58
CA GLY A 52 1.36 -9.05 4.68
C GLY A 52 0.60 -8.53 5.89
N ALA A 53 1.12 -7.53 6.60
CA ALA A 53 0.38 -6.87 7.66
C ALA A 53 -0.83 -6.07 7.13
N SER A 54 -0.78 -5.62 5.87
CA SER A 54 -1.85 -4.90 5.19
C SER A 54 -1.77 -5.08 3.67
N GLU A 55 -2.85 -4.78 2.96
CA GLU A 55 -2.92 -4.88 1.51
C GLU A 55 -3.67 -3.67 0.93
N VAL A 56 -3.30 -3.29 -0.30
CA VAL A 56 -3.98 -2.26 -1.09
C VAL A 56 -4.23 -2.80 -2.49
N VAL A 57 -5.42 -2.56 -3.04
CA VAL A 57 -5.79 -2.97 -4.39
C VAL A 57 -5.96 -1.74 -5.26
N LEU A 58 -5.16 -1.66 -6.32
CA LEU A 58 -5.19 -0.57 -7.30
C LEU A 58 -5.88 -1.07 -8.56
N SER A 59 -6.96 -0.42 -8.98
CA SER A 59 -7.55 -0.61 -10.31
C SER A 59 -7.00 0.48 -11.22
N VAL A 60 -6.36 0.09 -12.31
CA VAL A 60 -5.63 1.01 -13.18
C VAL A 60 -6.06 0.89 -14.64
N THR A 61 -5.78 1.93 -15.42
CA THR A 61 -5.93 1.85 -16.87
C THR A 61 -4.84 0.96 -17.48
N GLU A 62 -5.00 0.54 -18.73
CA GLU A 62 -3.99 -0.25 -19.45
C GLU A 62 -2.64 0.49 -19.55
N GLY A 63 -2.66 1.78 -19.88
CA GLY A 63 -1.44 2.57 -19.99
C GLY A 63 -0.74 2.78 -18.65
N ASP A 64 -1.50 2.93 -17.57
CA ASP A 64 -0.94 3.02 -16.22
C ASP A 64 -0.41 1.67 -15.73
N ALA A 65 -1.04 0.55 -16.12
CA ALA A 65 -0.60 -0.79 -15.75
C ALA A 65 0.82 -1.10 -16.24
N ASP A 66 1.12 -0.75 -17.50
CA ASP A 66 2.44 -0.96 -18.10
C ASP A 66 3.53 -0.13 -17.37
N ASN A 67 3.29 1.17 -17.20
CA ASN A 67 4.20 2.05 -16.46
C ASN A 67 4.41 1.60 -15.01
N LEU A 68 3.33 1.19 -14.33
CA LEU A 68 3.40 0.74 -12.95
C LEU A 68 4.15 -0.59 -12.82
N PHE A 69 3.92 -1.53 -13.75
CA PHE A 69 4.66 -2.79 -13.81
C PHE A 69 6.17 -2.53 -13.95
N ASP A 70 6.57 -1.64 -14.86
CA ASP A 70 7.97 -1.29 -15.09
C ASP A 70 8.61 -0.65 -13.85
N TRP A 71 7.94 0.32 -13.23
CA TRP A 71 8.48 1.00 -12.04
C TRP A 71 8.60 0.06 -10.84
N LEU A 72 7.61 -0.80 -10.60
CA LEU A 72 7.64 -1.79 -9.54
C LEU A 72 8.71 -2.86 -9.79
N SER A 73 8.91 -3.27 -11.05
CA SER A 73 9.92 -4.27 -11.42
C SER A 73 11.35 -3.73 -11.34
N ALA A 74 11.54 -2.42 -11.57
CA ALA A 74 12.84 -1.76 -11.56
C ALA A 74 13.25 -1.18 -10.20
N SER A 75 12.43 -1.32 -9.17
CA SER A 75 12.64 -0.69 -7.87
C SER A 75 12.77 -1.70 -6.73
N ASP A 76 13.88 -1.65 -6.01
CA ASP A 76 14.09 -2.46 -4.80
C ASP A 76 13.48 -1.84 -3.53
N ASP A 77 13.11 -0.56 -3.59
CA ASP A 77 12.58 0.22 -2.47
C ASP A 77 11.35 1.02 -2.89
N VAL A 78 10.19 0.55 -2.42
CA VAL A 78 8.87 1.10 -2.74
C VAL A 78 8.04 1.19 -1.46
N HIS A 79 7.41 2.33 -1.28
CA HIS A 79 6.50 2.59 -0.18
C HIS A 79 5.14 3.05 -0.68
N TYR A 80 4.09 2.82 0.12
CA TYR A 80 2.75 3.33 -0.13
C TYR A 80 2.35 4.28 1.00
N ASP A 81 2.07 5.54 0.66
CA ASP A 81 1.46 6.51 1.56
C ASP A 81 -0.05 6.30 1.58
N LEU A 82 -0.56 5.74 2.68
CA LEU A 82 -1.98 5.43 2.89
C LEU A 82 -2.87 6.67 2.95
N GLU A 83 -2.34 7.82 3.36
CA GLU A 83 -3.13 9.05 3.49
C GLU A 83 -3.28 9.76 2.14
N ARG A 84 -2.21 9.73 1.34
CA ARG A 84 -2.20 10.39 0.02
C ARG A 84 -2.59 9.45 -1.11
N GLU A 85 -2.62 8.15 -0.85
CA GLU A 85 -2.79 7.11 -1.86
C GLU A 85 -1.73 7.20 -2.97
N VAL A 86 -0.47 7.32 -2.55
CA VAL A 86 0.69 7.53 -3.45
C VAL A 86 1.72 6.43 -3.26
N LEU A 87 2.16 5.84 -4.38
CA LEU A 87 3.38 5.04 -4.43
C LEU A 87 4.61 5.95 -4.48
N VAL A 88 5.53 5.72 -3.55
CA VAL A 88 6.79 6.45 -3.43
C VAL A 88 7.92 5.49 -3.75
N PHE A 89 8.63 5.77 -4.83
CA PHE A 89 9.79 5.00 -5.27
C PHE A 89 11.08 5.64 -4.74
N GLY A 90 12.12 4.82 -4.57
CA GLY A 90 13.41 5.25 -4.03
C GLY A 90 13.96 6.54 -4.64
N THR A 91 14.60 7.36 -3.80
CA THR A 91 15.07 8.70 -4.20
C THR A 91 16.16 8.64 -5.27
N ARG A 92 16.17 9.64 -6.17
CA ARG A 92 17.28 9.88 -7.10
C ARG A 92 18.08 11.09 -6.64
N ARG A 93 19.40 11.00 -6.73
CA ARG A 93 20.28 12.12 -6.40
C ARG A 93 20.15 13.20 -7.47
N THR A 94 20.03 14.45 -7.05
CA THR A 94 20.04 15.57 -7.99
C THR A 94 21.42 15.70 -8.63
N GLY A 95 21.46 15.96 -9.95
CA GLY A 95 22.70 16.20 -10.69
C GLY A 95 23.52 14.96 -11.08
N SER A 96 23.04 13.74 -10.80
CA SER A 96 23.63 12.53 -11.38
C SER A 96 22.97 12.21 -12.72
N SER A 97 23.71 12.34 -13.82
CA SER A 97 23.33 11.75 -15.11
C SER A 97 23.57 10.23 -15.03
N GLY A 98 22.47 9.48 -14.94
CA GLY A 98 22.45 8.02 -15.15
C GLY A 98 22.60 7.68 -16.62
#